data_AF-A0A5C7SFP7-F1
#
_entry.id   AF-A0A5C7SFP7-F1
#
_cell.length_a   1.000
_cell.length_b   1.000
_cell.length_c   1.000
_cell.angle_alpha   90.00
_cell.angle_beta   90.00
_cell.angle_gamma   90.00
#
_symmetry.space_group_name_H-M   'P 1'
#
loop_
_entity.id
_entity.type
_entity.pdbx_description
1 polymer ?
#
loop_
_entity_poly.entity_id
_entity_poly.type
_entity_poly.pdbx_seq_one_letter_code
_entity_poly.pdbx_strand_id
1 'polypeptide(L)'
;MAQNWTPSSWRQKPIQQVPDFPDKAALAETEAQLASYPPLVFAGEARRLKAHLANVAEGNGFLLQGGDCAESFAEHGADTIRDFFRAFLQMAVVLTFGAQLPVVKVGRIAGQFAKPRSSNIETQNGVSLPTYRGDIINGIDFTEEARIPNPERQLMAYRQSAATLNLLRAFAMGGYANLE
;
A
#
# COMPACT_ATOMS: atom_id res chain seq x y z
N MET A 1 11.30 5.14 31.28
CA MET A 1 12.09 4.14 30.54
C MET A 1 11.38 3.86 29.23
N ALA A 2 12.06 3.97 28.08
CA ALA A 2 11.46 3.55 26.82
C ALA A 2 11.10 2.06 26.96
N GLN A 3 9.83 1.70 26.80
CA GLN A 3 9.47 0.29 26.68
C GLN A 3 10.28 -0.31 25.53
N ASN A 4 10.88 -1.48 25.72
CA ASN A 4 11.59 -2.18 24.64
C ASN A 4 10.62 -2.43 23.49
N TRP A 5 10.85 -1.76 22.36
CA TRP A 5 10.01 -1.87 21.18
C TRP A 5 10.18 -3.26 20.53
N THR A 6 9.07 -3.87 20.13
CA THR A 6 9.05 -5.10 19.32
C THR A 6 7.98 -4.96 18.23
N PRO A 7 8.03 -5.75 17.15
CA PRO A 7 6.97 -5.74 16.13
C PRO A 7 5.56 -6.04 16.69
N SER A 8 5.45 -6.67 17.86
CA SER A 8 4.17 -6.98 18.52
C SER A 8 3.72 -5.95 19.56
N SER A 9 4.55 -4.97 19.93
CA SER A 9 4.25 -4.03 21.02
C SER A 9 3.02 -3.15 20.76
N TRP A 10 2.63 -2.96 19.49
CA TRP A 10 1.42 -2.20 19.13
C TRP A 10 0.13 -2.88 19.59
N ARG A 11 0.11 -4.22 19.71
CA ARG A 11 -1.09 -4.98 20.12
C ARG A 11 -1.54 -4.68 21.56
N GLN A 12 -0.68 -4.04 22.35
CA GLN A 12 -0.97 -3.62 23.73
C GLN A 12 -1.48 -2.17 23.83
N LYS A 13 -1.64 -1.47 22.69
CA LYS A 13 -2.11 -0.09 22.65
C LYS A 13 -3.56 -0.04 22.13
N PRO A 14 -4.36 0.98 22.50
CA PRO A 14 -5.65 1.21 21.86
C PRO A 14 -5.47 1.33 20.34
N ILE A 15 -6.31 0.63 19.58
CA ILE A 15 -6.29 0.65 18.12
C ILE A 15 -7.67 0.96 17.55
N GLN A 16 -7.69 1.56 16.36
CA GLN A 16 -8.89 1.95 15.62
C GLN A 16 -8.80 1.38 14.20
N GLN A 17 -9.94 1.31 13.50
CA GLN A 17 -10.02 0.91 12.07
C GLN A 17 -9.59 -0.53 11.74
N VAL A 18 -9.36 -1.37 12.75
CA VAL A 18 -9.07 -2.79 12.54
C VAL A 18 -10.33 -3.58 12.23
N PRO A 19 -10.27 -4.56 11.32
CA PRO A 19 -11.37 -5.48 11.09
C PRO A 19 -11.56 -6.42 12.27
N ASP A 20 -12.79 -6.89 12.45
CA ASP A 20 -13.08 -8.01 13.32
C ASP A 20 -13.14 -9.30 12.51
N PHE A 21 -12.01 -9.98 12.39
CA PHE A 21 -11.95 -11.30 11.74
C PHE A 21 -12.69 -12.35 12.60
N PRO A 22 -13.67 -13.08 12.05
CA PRO A 22 -14.48 -14.03 12.80
C PRO A 22 -13.66 -15.24 13.30
N ASP A 23 -12.72 -15.72 12.48
CA ASP A 23 -11.81 -16.81 12.83
C ASP A 23 -10.41 -16.27 13.16
N LYS A 24 -10.08 -16.27 14.46
CA LYS A 24 -8.76 -15.81 14.94
C LYS A 24 -7.66 -16.85 14.68
N ALA A 25 -7.99 -18.14 14.56
CA ALA A 25 -7.01 -19.18 14.25
C ALA A 25 -6.57 -19.07 12.78
N ALA A 26 -7.51 -18.90 11.86
CA ALA A 26 -7.23 -18.64 10.45
C ALA A 26 -6.41 -17.34 10.24
N LEU A 27 -6.70 -16.30 11.03
CA LEU A 27 -5.88 -15.08 11.04
C LEU A 27 -4.43 -15.36 11.49
N ALA A 28 -4.25 -16.09 12.59
CA ALA A 28 -2.91 -16.42 13.11
C ALA A 28 -2.11 -17.27 12.11
N GLU A 29 -2.75 -18.24 11.45
CA GLU A 29 -2.14 -19.05 10.40
C GLU A 29 -1.71 -18.19 9.19
N THR A 30 -2.59 -17.30 8.74
CA THR A 30 -2.28 -16.34 7.67
C THR A 30 -1.10 -15.45 8.04
N GLU A 31 -1.08 -14.88 9.25
CA GLU A 31 0.02 -14.04 9.74
C GLU A 31 1.34 -14.81 9.79
N ALA A 32 1.33 -16.07 10.25
CA ALA A 32 2.50 -16.94 10.28
C ALA A 32 3.03 -17.25 8.88
N GLN A 33 2.13 -17.50 7.92
CA GLN A 33 2.50 -17.72 6.53
C GLN A 33 3.12 -16.46 5.91
N LEU A 34 2.49 -15.29 6.09
CA LEU A 34 3.01 -14.01 5.62
C LEU A 34 4.40 -13.69 6.19
N ALA A 35 4.64 -14.02 7.47
CA ALA A 35 5.94 -13.83 8.11
C ALA A 35 7.06 -14.68 7.49
N SER A 36 6.72 -15.76 6.78
CA SER A 36 7.69 -16.60 6.05
C SER A 36 8.06 -16.05 4.66
N TYR A 37 7.28 -15.09 4.14
CA TYR A 37 7.49 -14.57 2.80
C TYR A 37 8.65 -13.56 2.72
N PRO A 38 9.32 -13.46 1.57
CA PRO A 38 10.31 -12.41 1.33
C PRO A 38 9.73 -11.01 1.55
N PRO A 39 10.53 -10.04 2.01
CA PRO A 39 10.08 -8.66 2.12
C PRO A 39 9.93 -8.03 0.73
N LEU A 40 9.00 -7.07 0.59
CA LEU A 40 8.82 -6.29 -0.64
C LEU A 40 10.00 -5.35 -0.95
N VAL A 41 10.64 -4.84 0.10
CA VAL A 41 11.77 -3.90 -0.01
C VAL A 41 12.95 -4.36 0.86
N PHE A 42 14.16 -4.06 0.41
CA PHE A 42 15.36 -4.29 1.18
C PHE A 42 15.65 -3.12 2.13
N ALA A 43 16.21 -3.41 3.31
CA ALA A 43 16.49 -2.39 4.33
C ALA A 43 17.40 -1.24 3.83
N GLY A 44 18.32 -1.55 2.90
CA GLY A 44 19.15 -0.55 2.24
C GLY A 44 18.35 0.47 1.42
N GLU A 45 17.23 0.07 0.82
CA GLU A 45 16.36 0.96 0.05
C GLU A 45 15.63 1.94 0.96
N ALA A 46 15.13 1.47 2.10
CA ALA A 46 14.51 2.32 3.12
C ALA A 46 15.51 3.33 3.70
N ARG A 47 16.77 2.92 3.94
CA ARG A 47 17.84 3.84 4.37
C ARG A 47 18.16 4.90 3.32
N ARG A 48 18.21 4.54 2.03
CA ARG A 48 18.40 5.50 0.93
C ARG A 48 17.23 6.48 0.85
N LEU A 49 15.98 6.01 0.94
CA LEU A 49 14.81 6.89 0.96
C LEU A 49 14.87 7.85 2.15
N LYS A 50 15.24 7.38 3.34
CA LYS A 50 15.41 8.25 4.53
C LYS A 50 16.43 9.35 4.28
N ALA A 51 17.57 9.05 3.65
CA ALA A 51 18.57 10.06 3.30
C ALA A 51 18.04 11.08 2.29
N HIS A 52 17.30 10.64 1.26
CA HIS A 52 16.65 11.54 0.31
C HIS A 52 15.58 12.43 0.97
N LEU A 53 14.78 11.88 1.88
CA LEU A 53 13.78 12.64 2.63
C LEU A 53 14.42 13.65 3.60
N ALA A 54 15.60 13.34 4.15
CA ALA A 54 16.36 14.32 4.92
C ALA A 54 16.78 15.52 4.05
N ASN A 55 17.26 15.29 2.83
CA ASN A 55 17.55 16.38 1.90
C ASN A 55 16.31 17.23 1.57
N VAL A 56 15.13 16.60 1.40
CA VAL A 56 13.86 17.33 1.21
C VAL A 56 13.53 18.19 2.43
N ALA A 57 13.69 17.66 3.64
CA ALA A 57 13.43 18.40 4.87
C ALA A 57 14.36 19.61 5.06
N GLU A 58 15.60 19.53 4.58
CA GLU A 58 16.58 20.63 4.56
C GLU A 58 16.40 21.60 3.36
N GLY A 59 15.35 21.44 2.54
CA GLY A 59 15.07 22.30 1.39
C GLY A 59 15.92 21.99 0.14
N ASN A 60 16.69 20.91 0.15
CA ASN A 60 17.58 20.49 -0.95
C ASN A 60 16.91 19.49 -1.92
N GLY A 61 15.58 19.36 -1.87
CA GLY A 61 14.82 18.44 -2.71
C GLY A 61 13.32 18.66 -2.58
N PHE A 62 12.56 18.03 -3.48
CA PHE A 62 11.11 18.07 -3.48
C PHE A 62 10.52 16.66 -3.39
N LEU A 63 9.49 16.44 -2.59
CA LEU A 63 8.79 15.15 -2.51
C LEU A 63 7.56 15.15 -3.42
N LEU A 64 7.56 14.27 -4.41
CA LEU A 64 6.38 13.89 -5.17
C LEU A 64 5.86 12.56 -4.64
N GLN A 65 4.69 12.57 -4.00
CA GLN A 65 3.99 11.37 -3.56
C GLN A 65 2.59 11.30 -4.15
N GLY A 66 2.22 10.19 -4.79
CA GLY A 66 0.94 10.07 -5.49
C GLY A 66 0.67 8.66 -6.00
N GLY A 67 -0.57 8.39 -6.40
CA GLY A 67 -1.07 7.09 -6.84
C GLY A 67 -2.48 6.84 -6.32
N ASP A 68 -2.88 5.58 -6.28
CA ASP A 68 -4.27 5.22 -6.05
C ASP A 68 -4.78 5.62 -4.66
N CYS A 69 -6.10 5.85 -4.58
CA CYS A 69 -6.79 6.03 -3.31
C CYS A 69 -6.76 4.71 -2.52
N ALA A 70 -7.21 3.62 -3.16
CA ALA A 70 -6.77 2.27 -2.81
C ALA A 70 -6.72 1.39 -4.04
N GLU A 71 -5.72 0.52 -4.06
CA GLU A 71 -5.57 -0.53 -5.05
C GLU A 71 -6.70 -1.57 -4.90
N SER A 72 -7.13 -2.15 -6.02
CA SER A 72 -8.14 -3.19 -6.11
C SER A 72 -7.53 -4.46 -6.72
N PHE A 73 -8.01 -5.63 -6.29
CA PHE A 73 -7.63 -6.91 -6.88
C PHE A 73 -8.19 -7.08 -8.30
N ALA A 74 -9.34 -6.47 -8.59
CA ALA A 74 -9.97 -6.53 -9.91
C ALA A 74 -9.25 -5.63 -10.94
N GLU A 75 -8.66 -4.52 -10.49
CA GLU A 75 -7.97 -3.55 -11.35
C GLU A 75 -6.45 -3.80 -11.43
N HIS A 76 -6.03 -5.07 -11.28
CA HIS A 76 -4.63 -5.46 -11.35
C HIS A 76 -4.21 -5.78 -12.80
N GLY A 77 -3.78 -4.75 -13.54
CA GLY A 77 -3.29 -4.87 -14.91
C GLY A 77 -1.91 -4.26 -15.10
N ALA A 78 -1.08 -4.87 -15.95
CA ALA A 78 0.22 -4.32 -16.32
C ALA A 78 0.10 -2.94 -16.99
N ASP A 79 -0.94 -2.73 -17.79
CA ASP A 79 -1.24 -1.44 -18.42
C ASP A 79 -1.55 -0.36 -17.37
N THR A 80 -2.38 -0.65 -16.36
CA THR A 80 -2.67 0.28 -15.26
C THR A 80 -1.41 0.70 -14.51
N ILE A 81 -0.54 -0.27 -14.19
CA ILE A 81 0.73 0.00 -13.50
C ILE A 81 1.66 0.85 -14.38
N ARG A 82 1.76 0.54 -15.68
CA ARG A 82 2.55 1.31 -16.64
C ARG A 82 2.04 2.74 -16.78
N ASP A 83 0.73 2.90 -16.91
CA ASP A 83 0.11 4.21 -17.16
C ASP A 83 0.22 5.10 -15.92
N PHE A 84 0.04 4.54 -14.72
CA PHE A 84 0.41 5.20 -13.46
C PHE A 84 1.88 5.64 -13.47
N PHE A 85 2.80 4.71 -13.75
CA PHE A 85 4.24 4.99 -13.71
C PHE A 85 4.62 6.09 -14.71
N ARG A 86 4.04 6.07 -15.92
CA ARG A 86 4.24 7.09 -16.95
C ARG A 86 3.78 8.48 -16.48
N ALA A 87 2.54 8.58 -16.00
CA ALA A 87 2.00 9.85 -15.49
C ALA A 87 2.84 10.38 -14.33
N PHE A 88 3.28 9.47 -13.44
CA PHE A 88 4.10 9.81 -12.29
C PHE A 88 5.48 10.37 -12.69
N LEU A 89 6.12 9.77 -13.69
CA LEU A 89 7.39 10.27 -14.23
C LEU A 89 7.23 11.61 -14.95
N GLN A 90 6.16 11.81 -15.72
CA GLN A 90 5.88 13.09 -16.39
C GLN A 90 5.76 14.24 -15.39
N MET A 91 5.02 14.04 -14.29
CA MET A 91 4.94 15.02 -13.21
C MET A 91 6.32 15.28 -12.58
N ALA A 92 7.10 14.23 -12.33
CA ALA A 92 8.42 14.37 -11.72
C ALA A 92 9.39 15.19 -12.59
N VAL A 93 9.36 15.04 -13.91
CA VAL A 93 10.18 15.82 -14.84
C VAL A 93 9.80 17.29 -14.80
N VAL A 94 8.50 17.61 -14.90
CA VAL A 94 7.99 18.98 -14.83
C VAL A 94 8.37 19.63 -13.49
N LEU A 95 8.22 18.92 -12.38
CA LEU A 95 8.59 19.42 -11.05
C LEU A 95 10.10 19.62 -10.90
N THR A 96 10.91 18.72 -11.45
CA THR A 96 12.37 18.86 -11.41
C THR A 96 12.80 20.14 -12.15
N PHE A 97 12.20 20.41 -13.31
CA PHE A 97 12.46 21.64 -14.06
C PHE A 97 11.93 22.89 -13.34
N GLY A 98 10.71 22.86 -12.81
CA GLY A 98 10.11 24.02 -12.15
C GLY A 98 10.76 24.38 -10.80
N ALA A 99 11.10 23.36 -9.99
CA ALA A 99 11.70 23.57 -8.68
C ALA A 99 13.21 23.77 -8.73
N GLN A 100 13.88 23.40 -9.84
CA GLN A 100 15.35 23.36 -9.95
C GLN A 100 16.01 22.55 -8.83
N LEU A 101 15.29 21.53 -8.34
CA LEU A 101 15.68 20.67 -7.23
C LEU A 101 15.44 19.20 -7.58
N PRO A 102 16.21 18.26 -7.01
CA PRO A 102 15.94 16.83 -7.16
C PRO A 102 14.55 16.47 -6.62
N VAL A 103 13.78 15.71 -7.42
CA VAL A 103 12.46 15.19 -7.00
C VAL A 103 12.58 13.75 -6.48
N VAL A 104 12.23 13.53 -5.22
CA VAL A 104 12.04 12.22 -4.60
C VAL A 104 10.65 11.70 -4.96
N LYS A 105 10.59 10.52 -5.59
CA LYS A 105 9.38 9.92 -6.17
C LYS A 105 8.89 8.78 -5.27
N VAL A 106 7.70 8.91 -4.69
CA VAL A 106 7.10 7.89 -3.81
C VAL A 106 5.69 7.52 -4.30
N GLY A 107 5.52 6.30 -4.81
CA GLY A 107 4.22 5.83 -5.27
C GLY A 107 3.30 5.39 -4.11
N ARG A 108 2.01 5.73 -4.20
CA ARG A 108 0.93 5.06 -3.46
C ARG A 108 0.53 3.82 -4.26
N ILE A 109 1.33 2.76 -4.15
CA ILE A 109 1.25 1.56 -5.00
C ILE A 109 1.91 0.37 -4.31
N ALA A 110 1.58 -0.85 -4.74
CA ALA A 110 2.12 -2.10 -4.24
C ALA A 110 1.85 -2.33 -2.73
N GLY A 111 0.68 -1.95 -2.24
CA GLY A 111 0.25 -2.23 -0.86
C GLY A 111 -0.85 -1.33 -0.31
N GLN A 112 -1.36 -0.39 -1.10
CA GLN A 112 -2.37 0.60 -0.70
C GLN A 112 -3.78 -0.01 -0.76
N PHE A 113 -3.99 -1.18 -0.15
CA PHE A 113 -5.26 -1.92 -0.23
C PHE A 113 -6.24 -1.61 0.91
N ALA A 114 -5.76 -1.18 2.08
CA ALA A 114 -6.62 -0.92 3.24
C ALA A 114 -7.24 0.49 3.17
N LYS A 115 -8.50 0.62 3.60
CA LYS A 115 -9.25 1.89 3.66
C LYS A 115 -9.86 2.11 5.05
N PRO A 116 -9.53 3.22 5.75
CA PRO A 116 -10.25 3.60 6.95
C PRO A 116 -11.68 4.04 6.60
N ARG A 117 -12.62 3.84 7.53
CA ARG A 117 -14.04 4.15 7.33
C ARG A 117 -14.61 4.91 8.52
N SER A 118 -15.50 5.86 8.24
CA SER A 118 -16.18 6.65 9.26
C SER A 118 -17.23 5.85 10.04
N SER A 119 -17.77 4.77 9.45
CA SER A 119 -18.75 3.88 10.06
C SER A 119 -18.36 2.42 9.85
N ASN A 120 -18.61 1.58 10.86
CA ASN A 120 -18.43 0.13 10.79
C ASN A 120 -19.53 -0.57 9.97
N ILE A 121 -20.69 0.07 9.83
CA ILE A 121 -21.86 -0.46 9.13
C ILE A 121 -22.20 0.44 7.94
N GLU A 122 -22.56 -0.20 6.84
CA GLU A 122 -23.08 0.42 5.63
C GLU A 122 -24.50 -0.12 5.40
N THR A 123 -25.46 0.80 5.23
CA THR A 123 -26.87 0.46 4.99
C THR A 123 -27.25 0.84 3.58
N GLN A 124 -27.74 -0.11 2.79
CA GLN A 124 -28.31 0.12 1.46
C GLN A 124 -29.68 -0.55 1.38
N ASN A 125 -30.70 0.18 0.90
CA ASN A 125 -32.06 -0.33 0.72
C ASN A 125 -32.65 -1.05 1.96
N GLY A 126 -32.34 -0.57 3.17
CA GLY A 126 -32.81 -1.14 4.44
C GLY A 126 -32.00 -2.34 4.96
N VAL A 127 -31.05 -2.87 4.19
CA VAL A 127 -30.12 -3.94 4.62
C VAL A 127 -28.85 -3.30 5.15
N SER A 128 -28.36 -3.77 6.30
CA SER A 128 -27.15 -3.25 6.95
C SER A 128 -26.07 -4.32 7.01
N LEU A 129 -24.90 -4.04 6.43
CA LEU A 129 -23.75 -4.96 6.37
C LEU A 129 -22.49 -4.28 6.91
N PRO A 130 -21.45 -5.06 7.28
CA PRO A 130 -20.14 -4.50 7.55
C PRO A 130 -19.63 -3.66 6.37
N THR A 131 -19.05 -2.51 6.69
CA THR A 131 -18.51 -1.60 5.70
C THR A 131 -17.32 -2.23 4.96
N TYR A 132 -17.21 -2.01 3.64
CA TYR A 132 -16.01 -2.36 2.88
C TYR A 132 -14.78 -1.60 3.39
N ARG A 133 -13.70 -2.31 3.73
CA ARG A 133 -12.47 -1.75 4.32
C ARG A 133 -11.26 -1.86 3.41
N GLY A 134 -11.48 -2.11 2.13
CA GLY A 134 -10.40 -2.35 1.18
C GLY A 134 -10.15 -3.84 0.96
N ASP A 135 -9.60 -4.18 -0.20
CA ASP A 135 -9.55 -5.56 -0.71
C ASP A 135 -8.71 -6.50 0.14
N ILE A 136 -7.75 -5.96 0.90
CA ILE A 136 -6.95 -6.71 1.89
C ILE A 136 -7.78 -7.22 3.08
N ILE A 137 -8.98 -6.66 3.30
CA ILE A 137 -9.87 -7.02 4.41
C ILE A 137 -11.09 -7.82 3.92
N ASN A 138 -11.91 -7.22 3.04
CA ASN A 138 -13.17 -7.79 2.58
C ASN A 138 -13.47 -7.34 1.14
N GLY A 139 -14.53 -7.87 0.54
CA GLY A 139 -14.96 -7.57 -0.83
C GLY A 139 -15.79 -6.29 -0.93
N ILE A 140 -15.75 -5.66 -2.10
CA ILE A 140 -16.49 -4.43 -2.39
C ILE A 140 -18.01 -4.66 -2.52
N ASP A 141 -18.40 -5.84 -3.01
CA ASP A 141 -19.79 -6.23 -3.25
C ASP A 141 -20.63 -6.11 -1.98
N PHE A 142 -21.87 -5.64 -2.12
CA PHE A 142 -22.81 -5.46 -1.01
C PHE A 142 -23.58 -6.75 -0.74
N THR A 143 -22.85 -7.80 -0.33
CA THR A 143 -23.38 -9.12 0.05
C THR A 143 -22.82 -9.52 1.40
N GLU A 144 -23.56 -10.33 2.16
CA GLU A 144 -23.13 -10.76 3.50
C GLU A 144 -21.78 -11.47 3.43
N GLU A 145 -21.62 -12.38 2.47
CA GLU A 145 -20.42 -13.17 2.25
C GLU A 145 -19.21 -12.29 1.89
N ALA A 146 -19.39 -11.32 0.97
CA ALA A 146 -18.29 -10.46 0.55
C ALA A 146 -17.83 -9.53 1.69
N ARG A 147 -18.73 -9.12 2.58
CA ARG A 147 -18.42 -8.16 3.65
C ARG A 147 -17.78 -8.78 4.89
N ILE A 148 -17.79 -10.10 5.03
CA ILE A 148 -17.05 -10.82 6.08
C ILE A 148 -15.54 -10.62 5.86
N PRO A 149 -14.79 -10.11 6.87
CA PRO A 149 -13.34 -10.04 6.78
C PRO A 149 -12.71 -11.43 6.57
N ASN A 150 -11.88 -11.56 5.54
CA ASN A 150 -11.18 -12.81 5.23
C ASN A 150 -9.66 -12.62 5.35
N PRO A 151 -8.97 -13.30 6.29
CA PRO A 151 -7.51 -13.18 6.45
C PRO A 151 -6.72 -13.52 5.17
N GLU A 152 -7.15 -14.49 4.37
CA GLU A 152 -6.43 -14.93 3.16
C GLU A 152 -6.22 -13.80 2.15
N ARG A 153 -7.08 -12.76 2.18
CA ARG A 153 -6.92 -11.54 1.36
C ARG A 153 -5.61 -10.81 1.64
N GLN A 154 -5.00 -10.99 2.81
CA GLN A 154 -3.66 -10.48 3.11
C GLN A 154 -2.57 -11.18 2.27
N LEU A 155 -2.71 -12.49 2.02
CA LEU A 155 -1.81 -13.24 1.15
C LEU A 155 -1.98 -12.81 -0.31
N MET A 156 -3.22 -12.58 -0.73
CA MET A 156 -3.52 -12.04 -2.06
C MET A 156 -2.91 -10.65 -2.25
N ALA A 157 -3.12 -9.75 -1.28
CA ALA A 157 -2.53 -8.41 -1.29
C ALA A 157 -1.00 -8.47 -1.40
N TYR A 158 -0.34 -9.34 -0.63
CA TYR A 158 1.11 -9.54 -0.73
C TYR A 158 1.55 -9.97 -2.13
N ARG A 159 0.87 -10.96 -2.73
CA ARG A 159 1.21 -11.46 -4.08
C ARG A 159 1.08 -10.35 -5.13
N GLN A 160 -0.02 -9.59 -5.06
CA GLN A 160 -0.24 -8.46 -5.94
C GLN A 160 0.80 -7.36 -5.73
N SER A 161 1.10 -6.99 -4.48
CA SER A 161 2.17 -6.06 -4.13
C SER A 161 3.52 -6.48 -4.72
N ALA A 162 3.89 -7.75 -4.57
CA ALA A 162 5.15 -8.28 -5.07
C ALA A 162 5.21 -8.22 -6.61
N ALA A 163 4.14 -8.61 -7.30
CA ALA A 163 4.05 -8.54 -8.76
C ALA A 163 4.12 -7.10 -9.28
N THR A 164 3.34 -6.19 -8.67
CA THR A 164 3.34 -4.76 -9.00
C THR A 164 4.71 -4.15 -8.82
N LEU A 165 5.36 -4.39 -7.68
CA LEU A 165 6.67 -3.82 -7.38
C LEU A 165 7.76 -4.39 -8.29
N ASN A 166 7.69 -5.68 -8.63
CA ASN A 166 8.59 -6.28 -9.61
C ASN A 166 8.48 -5.60 -10.98
N LEU A 167 7.26 -5.35 -11.46
CA LEU A 167 7.04 -4.65 -12.74
C LEU A 167 7.53 -3.19 -12.70
N LEU A 168 7.25 -2.46 -11.62
CA LEU A 168 7.76 -1.09 -11.43
C LEU A 168 9.28 -1.04 -11.43
N ARG A 169 9.94 -2.00 -10.78
CA ARG A 169 11.41 -2.14 -10.78
C ARG A 169 11.93 -2.40 -12.18
N ALA A 170 11.26 -3.25 -12.97
CA ALA A 170 11.60 -3.50 -14.36
C ALA A 170 11.48 -2.24 -15.22
N PHE A 171 10.41 -1.44 -15.06
CA PHE A 171 10.29 -0.16 -15.79
C PHE A 171 11.35 0.86 -15.35
N ALA A 172 11.63 0.97 -14.05
CA ALA A 172 12.59 1.93 -13.53
C ALA A 172 14.04 1.62 -13.96
N MET A 173 14.42 0.34 -14.07
CA MET A 173 15.79 -0.07 -14.44
C MET A 173 15.94 -0.41 -15.92
N GLY A 174 14.86 -0.76 -16.61
CA GLY A 174 14.85 -1.24 -18.00
C GLY A 174 14.72 -0.15 -19.06
N GLY A 175 15.01 1.11 -18.72
CA GLY A 175 15.04 2.23 -19.68
C GLY A 175 13.72 2.97 -19.89
N TYR A 176 12.59 2.50 -19.34
CA TYR A 176 11.31 3.23 -19.44
C TYR A 176 11.34 4.58 -18.71
N ALA A 177 12.20 4.69 -17.69
CA ALA A 177 12.45 5.94 -16.97
C ALA A 177 13.57 6.80 -17.57
N ASN A 178 14.10 6.45 -18.76
CA ASN A 178 15.12 7.25 -19.42
C ASN A 178 14.51 8.59 -19.91
N LEU A 179 15.31 9.66 -19.81
CA LEU A 179 14.95 11.02 -20.23
C LEU A 179 15.55 11.39 -21.60
N GLU A 180 16.32 10.47 -22.20
CA GLU A 180 16.84 10.59 -23.57
C GLU A 180 15.75 10.44 -24.63
#